data_AF-R5JAG5-F1
#
_entry.id   AF-R5JAG5-F1
#
_cell.length_a   1.000
_cell.length_b   1.000
_cell.length_c   1.000
_cell.angle_alpha   90.00
_cell.angle_beta   90.00
_cell.angle_gamma   90.00
#
_symmetry.space_group_name_H-M   'P 1'
#
loop_
_entity.id
_entity.type
_entity.pdbx_description
1 polymer ?
#
loop_
_entity_poly.entity_id
_entity_poly.type
_entity_poly.pdbx_seq_one_letter_code
_entity_poly.pdbx_strand_id
1 'polypeptide(L)'
;MMKILFIIFLLGTSMFYSCTSDIIDDVNSSINTNIDMTLSNSLDQINAFDNLNIISDSTTTIITASILPKGHLFEDSCHGYASFEQGPVEKTIFAPEVAKILGVEPYVLYLFRRVWVTTTIHFQSDADFRVFDRPSPECGLLPASNYEIGYTSTVEGRKFIMTTILYYIQTHVSGQTINKWAPKHINDLVWNYAYYFP
;
A
#
# COMPACT_ATOMS: atom_id res chain seq x y z
N MET A 1 -27.07 46.96 -19.34
CA MET A 1 -26.58 46.95 -20.73
C MET A 1 -25.10 47.30 -20.72
N MET A 2 -24.23 46.30 -20.64
CA MET A 2 -22.86 46.32 -21.21
C MET A 2 -22.31 44.89 -21.10
N LYS A 3 -22.62 44.08 -22.12
CA LYS A 3 -21.86 42.87 -22.45
C LYS A 3 -20.62 43.33 -23.23
N ILE A 4 -19.58 42.50 -23.21
CA ILE A 4 -18.32 42.60 -23.98
C ILE A 4 -17.16 43.22 -23.19
N LEU A 5 -16.48 42.38 -22.39
CA LEU A 5 -15.03 42.42 -22.24
C LEU A 5 -14.51 41.06 -21.72
N PHE A 6 -14.82 40.00 -22.46
CA PHE A 6 -14.06 38.76 -22.48
C PHE A 6 -13.43 38.70 -23.88
N ILE A 7 -12.22 38.14 -24.02
CA ILE A 7 -11.42 38.00 -25.26
C ILE A 7 -10.37 39.11 -25.49
N ILE A 8 -9.35 39.26 -24.61
CA ILE A 8 -7.95 39.61 -24.99
C ILE A 8 -6.98 39.10 -23.89
N PHE A 9 -6.91 37.79 -23.66
CA PHE A 9 -5.73 37.19 -22.97
C PHE A 9 -5.48 35.74 -23.45
N LEU A 10 -5.71 35.53 -24.75
CA LEU A 10 -5.33 34.35 -25.50
C LEU A 10 -4.59 34.89 -26.72
N LEU A 11 -3.31 34.50 -26.88
CA LEU A 11 -2.35 34.79 -27.98
C LEU A 11 -1.17 35.70 -27.57
N GLY A 12 0.02 35.09 -27.56
CA GLY A 12 1.33 35.72 -27.43
C GLY A 12 2.16 35.02 -26.36
N THR A 13 2.95 33.98 -26.62
CA THR A 13 3.92 33.86 -27.72
C THR A 13 4.13 32.40 -28.11
N SER A 14 4.08 32.17 -29.41
CA SER A 14 4.55 30.95 -30.04
C SER A 14 5.73 31.31 -30.95
N MET A 15 6.72 30.41 -30.98
CA MET A 15 7.66 30.15 -32.08
C MET A 15 8.91 31.07 -32.15
N PHE A 16 10.15 30.66 -32.46
CA PHE A 16 10.70 29.48 -33.16
C PHE A 16 12.24 29.30 -32.94
N TYR A 17 12.74 28.13 -33.42
CA TYR A 17 14.09 27.79 -33.94
C TYR A 17 15.17 27.34 -32.93
N SER A 18 16.01 26.32 -33.17
CA SER A 18 16.26 25.45 -34.33
C SER A 18 16.95 24.15 -33.87
N CYS A 19 16.72 23.04 -34.59
CA CYS A 19 17.64 21.90 -34.62
C CYS A 19 18.84 22.24 -35.52
N THR A 20 20.03 21.78 -35.15
CA THR A 20 21.09 21.28 -36.05
C THR A 20 21.97 20.33 -35.25
N SER A 21 22.10 19.12 -35.79
CA SER A 21 23.01 18.04 -35.41
C SER A 21 24.43 18.34 -35.97
N ASP A 22 25.57 17.76 -35.60
CA ASP A 22 26.01 16.54 -34.91
C ASP A 22 27.42 16.81 -34.35
N ILE A 23 27.86 16.05 -33.34
CA ILE A 23 29.02 15.14 -33.39
C ILE A 23 29.17 14.45 -32.02
N ILE A 24 29.32 13.14 -32.10
CA ILE A 24 29.48 12.12 -31.07
C ILE A 24 30.83 12.27 -30.36
N ASP A 25 30.86 12.04 -29.05
CA ASP A 25 31.94 11.26 -28.42
C ASP A 25 31.39 10.44 -27.25
N ASP A 26 31.66 9.15 -27.33
CA ASP A 26 31.33 8.08 -26.38
C ASP A 26 31.88 8.35 -24.97
N VAL A 27 31.02 8.24 -23.96
CA VAL A 27 31.43 7.68 -22.65
C VAL A 27 30.33 6.78 -22.12
N ASN A 28 30.63 5.48 -22.14
CA ASN A 28 29.91 4.38 -21.52
C ASN A 28 29.32 4.71 -20.14
N SER A 29 28.00 4.72 -20.03
CA SER A 29 27.31 4.11 -18.88
C SER A 29 25.97 3.55 -19.36
N SER A 30 25.93 2.25 -19.62
CA SER A 30 24.73 1.52 -19.99
C SER A 30 23.75 1.49 -18.81
N ILE A 31 22.89 2.51 -18.72
CA ILE A 31 21.59 2.41 -18.08
C ILE A 31 20.67 1.82 -19.14
N ASN A 32 20.36 0.53 -19.02
CA ASN A 32 19.31 -0.07 -19.83
C ASN A 32 18.02 -0.11 -19.01
N THR A 33 17.14 0.83 -19.31
CA THR A 33 15.71 0.70 -19.10
C THR A 33 15.21 -0.46 -19.96
N ASN A 34 14.64 -1.48 -19.34
CA ASN A 34 13.49 -2.22 -19.86
C ASN A 34 12.82 -2.88 -18.65
N ILE A 35 11.80 -2.21 -18.14
CA ILE A 35 10.73 -2.90 -17.43
C ILE A 35 10.00 -3.67 -18.51
N ASP A 36 10.35 -4.94 -18.66
CA ASP A 36 9.52 -5.90 -19.35
C ASP A 36 9.00 -6.89 -18.30
N MET A 37 7.69 -6.81 -18.09
CA MET A 37 6.97 -7.52 -17.05
C MET A 37 6.57 -8.87 -17.64
N THR A 38 7.45 -9.86 -17.57
CA THR A 38 7.07 -11.27 -17.73
C THR A 38 6.98 -11.94 -16.37
N LEU A 39 5.74 -12.04 -15.89
CA LEU A 39 5.32 -12.96 -14.85
C LEU A 39 5.63 -14.39 -15.33
N SER A 40 6.78 -14.92 -14.92
CA SER A 40 7.09 -16.34 -15.06
C SER A 40 7.19 -16.91 -13.65
N ASN A 41 6.22 -17.76 -13.31
CA ASN A 41 6.22 -18.62 -12.13
C ASN A 41 7.64 -19.16 -11.86
N SER A 42 8.31 -18.67 -10.83
CA SER A 42 9.51 -19.30 -10.29
C SER A 42 9.25 -19.69 -8.85
N LEU A 43 8.43 -20.74 -8.69
CA LEU A 43 8.35 -21.53 -7.47
C LEU A 43 9.59 -22.42 -7.28
N ASP A 44 10.61 -22.31 -8.15
CA ASP A 44 11.79 -23.18 -8.16
C ASP A 44 13.11 -22.39 -8.18
N GLN A 45 13.47 -21.68 -7.09
CA GLN A 45 14.87 -21.23 -6.90
C GLN A 45 15.31 -20.77 -5.50
N ILE A 46 14.83 -21.38 -4.41
CA ILE A 46 15.57 -21.37 -3.12
C ILE A 46 16.02 -22.80 -2.77
N ASN A 47 16.66 -23.48 -3.74
CA ASN A 47 17.33 -24.76 -3.55
C ASN A 47 18.81 -24.68 -3.94
N ALA A 48 19.53 -23.67 -3.43
CA ALA A 48 20.97 -23.59 -3.60
C ALA A 48 21.66 -22.94 -2.39
N PHE A 49 21.75 -23.68 -1.29
CA PHE A 49 22.88 -23.60 -0.35
C PHE A 49 23.00 -24.97 0.34
N ASP A 50 23.30 -26.00 -0.45
CA ASP A 50 23.88 -27.23 0.05
C ASP A 50 25.39 -27.17 -0.19
N ASN A 51 26.15 -27.60 0.83
CA ASN A 51 27.60 -27.79 0.88
C ASN A 51 28.49 -26.56 1.08
N LEU A 52 28.58 -26.10 2.33
CA LEU A 52 29.86 -25.60 2.85
C LEU A 52 30.45 -26.66 3.78
N ASN A 53 31.27 -27.53 3.19
CA ASN A 53 32.16 -28.41 3.93
C ASN A 53 33.34 -27.56 4.42
N ILE A 54 33.22 -26.96 5.61
CA ILE A 54 34.33 -26.22 6.22
C ILE A 54 35.26 -27.27 6.87
N ILE A 55 36.35 -27.58 6.17
CA ILE A 55 37.50 -28.23 6.78
C ILE A 55 38.13 -27.19 7.72
N SER A 56 38.02 -27.43 9.02
CA SER A 56 38.65 -26.59 10.04
C SER A 56 40.16 -26.86 10.08
N ASP A 57 40.96 -25.87 9.65
CA ASP A 57 42.32 -25.75 10.14
C ASP A 57 42.37 -24.68 11.24
N SER A 58 43.25 -24.94 12.19
CA SER A 58 43.28 -24.41 13.55
C SER A 58 43.23 -22.89 13.70
N THR A 59 42.57 -22.44 14.79
CA THR A 59 42.41 -21.07 15.31
C THR A 59 41.37 -20.17 14.62
N THR A 60 40.09 -20.37 14.94
CA THR A 60 39.08 -19.34 14.70
C THR A 60 37.91 -19.47 15.69
N THR A 61 37.51 -18.34 16.27
CA THR A 61 36.35 -18.20 17.14
C THR A 61 35.11 -18.81 16.49
N ILE A 62 34.50 -19.80 17.13
CA ILE A 62 33.23 -20.38 16.67
C ILE A 62 32.15 -19.32 16.91
N ILE A 63 31.82 -18.56 15.87
CA ILE A 63 30.55 -17.82 15.82
C ILE A 63 29.48 -18.88 15.57
N THR A 64 28.75 -19.28 16.61
CA THR A 64 27.50 -20.01 16.45
C THR A 64 26.48 -19.06 15.83
N ALA A 65 26.53 -18.92 14.51
CA ALA A 65 25.39 -18.45 13.75
C ALA A 65 24.32 -19.52 13.92
N SER A 66 23.29 -19.24 14.72
CA SER A 66 22.09 -20.07 14.78
C SER A 66 21.46 -20.06 13.40
N ILE A 67 21.68 -21.14 12.65
CA ILE A 67 20.99 -21.41 11.39
C ILE A 67 19.54 -21.63 11.77
N LEU A 68 18.69 -20.60 11.59
CA LEU A 68 17.25 -20.78 11.64
C LEU A 68 16.89 -21.90 10.65
N PRO A 69 16.03 -22.87 11.02
CA PRO A 69 15.54 -23.86 10.08
C PRO A 69 15.03 -23.15 8.81
N LYS A 70 15.14 -23.79 7.65
CA LYS A 70 14.43 -23.35 6.43
C LYS A 70 12.92 -23.48 6.67
N GLY A 71 12.33 -22.61 7.49
CA GLY A 71 10.88 -22.54 7.58
C GLY A 71 10.35 -21.85 6.33
N HIS A 72 9.23 -22.36 5.85
CA HIS A 72 8.57 -21.84 4.67
C HIS A 72 7.76 -20.60 5.06
N LEU A 73 7.92 -19.50 4.32
CA LEU A 73 7.07 -18.33 4.46
C LEU A 73 5.79 -18.58 3.67
N PHE A 74 4.66 -18.56 4.36
CA PHE A 74 3.34 -18.72 3.76
C PHE A 74 2.73 -17.34 3.54
N GLU A 75 2.33 -17.05 2.31
CA GLU A 75 1.55 -15.86 1.97
C GLU A 75 0.07 -16.23 1.88
N ASP A 76 -0.79 -15.39 2.44
CA ASP A 76 -2.22 -15.66 2.54
C ASP A 76 -3.02 -14.35 2.55
N SER A 77 -4.34 -14.47 2.40
CA SER A 77 -5.25 -13.33 2.43
C SER A 77 -6.56 -13.69 3.12
N CYS A 78 -7.16 -12.72 3.83
CA CYS A 78 -8.51 -12.85 4.34
C CYS A 78 -9.42 -11.72 3.84
N HIS A 79 -10.72 -12.00 3.82
CA HIS A 79 -11.73 -11.08 3.31
C HIS A 79 -12.67 -10.61 4.43
N GLY A 80 -13.18 -9.39 4.28
CA GLY A 80 -14.18 -8.81 5.18
C GLY A 80 -13.56 -8.26 6.48
N TYR A 81 -14.31 -8.32 7.58
CA TYR A 81 -13.87 -7.78 8.87
C TYR A 81 -14.46 -8.60 10.03
N ALA A 82 -13.85 -8.51 11.21
CA ALA A 82 -14.34 -9.13 12.43
C ALA A 82 -15.14 -8.14 13.30
N SER A 83 -14.68 -6.90 13.39
CA SER A 83 -15.36 -5.83 14.14
C SER A 83 -15.09 -4.45 13.51
N PHE A 84 -15.91 -3.46 13.90
CA PHE A 84 -15.63 -2.06 13.60
C PHE A 84 -16.10 -1.15 14.74
N GLU A 85 -15.47 0.02 14.83
CA GLU A 85 -15.85 1.12 15.71
C GLU A 85 -16.06 2.39 14.89
N GLN A 86 -17.15 3.10 15.15
CA GLN A 86 -17.46 4.35 14.45
C GLN A 86 -17.18 5.56 15.33
N GLY A 87 -16.37 6.48 14.81
CA GLY A 87 -16.16 7.79 15.41
C GLY A 87 -17.38 8.71 15.31
N PRO A 88 -17.30 9.91 15.91
CA PRO A 88 -18.33 10.94 15.78
C PRO A 88 -18.46 11.42 14.32
N VAL A 89 -19.55 12.15 14.03
CA VAL A 89 -19.66 12.86 12.76
C VAL A 89 -18.69 14.03 12.75
N GLU A 90 -17.87 14.10 11.71
CA GLU A 90 -16.91 15.15 11.44
C GLU A 90 -17.26 15.89 10.15
N LYS A 91 -16.70 17.09 9.99
CA LYS A 91 -16.90 17.94 8.83
C LYS A 91 -15.54 18.34 8.25
N THR A 92 -15.33 18.13 6.96
CA THR A 92 -14.05 18.45 6.32
C THR A 92 -14.19 18.80 4.83
N ILE A 93 -13.15 19.44 4.30
CA ILE A 93 -12.93 19.64 2.87
C ILE A 93 -11.71 18.82 2.47
N PHE A 94 -11.86 17.91 1.52
CA PHE A 94 -10.75 17.08 1.06
C PHE A 94 -9.91 17.79 -0.02
N ALA A 95 -8.59 17.71 0.11
CA ALA A 95 -7.65 18.07 -0.95
C ALA A 95 -7.76 17.09 -2.13
N PRO A 96 -7.35 17.48 -3.35
CA PRO A 96 -7.48 16.66 -4.57
C PRO A 96 -6.99 15.23 -4.46
N GLU A 97 -5.80 15.03 -3.88
CA GLU A 97 -5.19 13.70 -3.75
C GLU A 97 -6.03 12.77 -2.87
N VAL A 98 -6.49 13.29 -1.72
CA VAL A 98 -7.34 12.55 -0.79
C VAL A 98 -8.72 12.30 -1.38
N ALA A 99 -9.32 13.32 -2.01
CA ALA A 99 -10.63 13.20 -2.65
C ALA A 99 -10.63 12.12 -3.74
N LYS A 100 -9.53 12.00 -4.50
CA LYS A 100 -9.33 10.93 -5.48
C LYS A 100 -9.32 9.54 -4.83
N ILE A 101 -8.58 9.38 -3.73
CA ILE A 101 -8.52 8.10 -2.98
C ILE A 101 -9.90 7.72 -2.44
N LEU A 102 -10.66 8.70 -1.94
CA LEU A 102 -12.00 8.48 -1.39
C LEU A 102 -13.10 8.38 -2.47
N GLY A 103 -12.76 8.73 -3.72
CA GLY A 103 -13.70 8.80 -4.83
C GLY A 103 -14.82 9.83 -4.62
N VAL A 104 -14.46 11.04 -4.20
CA VAL A 104 -15.36 12.18 -4.02
C VAL A 104 -14.81 13.43 -4.72
N GLU A 105 -15.62 14.47 -4.86
CA GLU A 105 -15.18 15.74 -5.46
C GLU A 105 -14.29 16.52 -4.48
N PRO A 106 -13.16 17.10 -4.95
CA PRO A 106 -12.28 17.91 -4.10
C PRO A 106 -12.85 19.31 -3.85
N TYR A 107 -12.35 19.98 -2.81
CA TYR A 107 -12.75 21.35 -2.40
C TYR A 107 -14.24 21.50 -2.05
N VAL A 108 -14.88 20.37 -1.81
CA VAL A 108 -16.27 20.26 -1.39
C VAL A 108 -16.32 19.89 0.09
N LEU A 109 -17.32 20.40 0.78
CA LEU A 109 -17.52 20.21 2.22
C LEU A 109 -18.40 18.98 2.48
N TYR A 110 -17.86 18.01 3.21
CA TYR A 110 -18.51 16.74 3.53
C TYR A 110 -18.75 16.56 5.02
N LEU A 111 -19.84 15.86 5.35
CA LEU A 111 -20.03 15.20 6.64
C LEU A 111 -19.64 13.73 6.54
N PHE A 112 -18.78 13.26 7.42
CA PHE A 112 -18.27 11.89 7.40
C PHE A 112 -18.03 11.35 8.80
N ARG A 113 -17.87 10.03 8.91
CA ARG A 113 -17.34 9.37 10.11
C ARG A 113 -16.08 8.62 9.74
N ARG A 114 -15.08 8.66 10.61
CA ARG A 114 -13.98 7.69 10.59
C ARG A 114 -14.47 6.39 11.23
N VAL A 115 -14.15 5.28 10.60
CA VAL A 115 -14.54 3.94 11.05
C VAL A 115 -13.29 3.09 11.13
N TRP A 116 -12.91 2.68 12.33
CA TRP A 116 -11.82 1.74 12.56
C TRP A 116 -12.37 0.35 12.33
N VAL A 117 -11.77 -0.38 11.40
CA VAL A 117 -12.20 -1.72 11.02
C VAL A 117 -11.08 -2.69 11.33
N THR A 118 -11.42 -3.78 12.01
CA THR A 118 -10.44 -4.76 12.48
C THR A 118 -10.81 -6.14 11.99
N THR A 119 -9.79 -6.92 11.61
CA THR A 119 -9.90 -8.37 11.39
C THR A 119 -8.88 -9.11 12.25
N THR A 120 -9.13 -10.39 12.52
CA THR A 120 -8.27 -11.21 13.38
C THR A 120 -8.05 -12.59 12.78
N ILE A 121 -6.79 -12.95 12.57
CA ILE A 121 -6.38 -14.31 12.24
C ILE A 121 -6.02 -15.03 13.54
N HIS A 122 -6.56 -16.24 13.70
CA HIS A 122 -6.29 -17.11 14.84
C HIS A 122 -5.40 -18.26 14.40
N PHE A 123 -4.17 -18.32 14.91
CA PHE A 123 -3.28 -19.45 14.65
C PHE A 123 -3.58 -20.57 15.64
N GLN A 124 -3.72 -21.80 15.13
CA GLN A 124 -4.04 -22.99 15.95
C GLN A 124 -2.81 -23.58 16.65
N SER A 125 -1.61 -23.26 16.18
CA SER A 125 -0.36 -23.83 16.70
C SER A 125 0.08 -23.14 18.00
N ASP A 126 0.59 -23.93 18.93
CA ASP A 126 1.32 -23.44 20.11
C ASP A 126 2.81 -23.22 19.82
N ALA A 127 3.25 -23.51 18.59
CA ALA A 127 4.60 -23.17 18.14
C ALA A 127 4.76 -21.65 18.00
N ASP A 128 5.99 -21.18 18.26
CA ASP A 128 6.37 -19.81 17.94
C ASP A 128 6.05 -19.53 16.47
N PHE A 129 5.42 -18.40 16.20
CA PHE A 129 5.13 -17.96 14.84
C PHE A 129 5.56 -16.52 14.66
N ARG A 130 5.90 -16.17 13.42
CA ARG A 130 6.13 -14.79 13.02
C ARG A 130 5.13 -14.43 11.94
N VAL A 131 4.62 -13.21 12.03
CA VAL A 131 3.73 -12.63 11.02
C VAL A 131 4.36 -11.37 10.47
N PHE A 132 4.06 -11.10 9.21
CA PHE A 132 4.61 -10.00 8.46
C PHE A 132 3.50 -9.31 7.69
N ASP A 133 3.52 -7.98 7.73
CA ASP A 133 2.60 -7.18 6.96
C ASP A 133 2.88 -7.30 5.47
N ARG A 134 1.82 -7.35 4.65
CA ARG A 134 1.91 -7.35 3.19
C ARG A 134 1.08 -6.23 2.58
N PRO A 135 1.52 -5.69 1.42
CA PRO A 135 0.74 -4.70 0.68
C PRO A 135 -0.70 -5.20 0.46
N SER A 136 -1.66 -4.40 0.90
CA SER A 136 -3.09 -4.73 0.82
C SER A 136 -3.84 -3.61 0.11
N PRO A 137 -3.73 -3.52 -1.23
CA PRO A 137 -4.30 -2.42 -2.02
C PRO A 137 -5.83 -2.37 -1.98
N GLU A 138 -6.46 -3.47 -1.58
CA GLU A 138 -7.92 -3.60 -1.44
C GLU A 138 -8.37 -3.43 0.03
N CYS A 139 -7.54 -2.80 0.87
CA CYS A 139 -7.87 -2.45 2.25
C CYS A 139 -8.33 -0.99 2.37
N GLY A 140 -8.46 -0.51 3.61
CA GLY A 140 -8.74 0.89 3.91
C GLY A 140 -7.48 1.76 3.99
N LEU A 141 -7.58 2.87 4.71
CA LEU A 141 -6.48 3.79 4.98
C LEU A 141 -5.63 3.28 6.15
N LEU A 142 -4.31 3.34 6.00
CA LEU A 142 -3.31 3.00 6.99
C LEU A 142 -3.43 3.96 8.21
N PRO A 143 -3.74 3.47 9.43
CA PRO A 143 -3.93 4.32 10.60
C PRO A 143 -2.73 5.22 10.97
N ALA A 144 -1.51 4.76 10.67
CA ALA A 144 -0.27 5.44 11.03
C ALA A 144 0.22 6.45 9.97
N SER A 145 -0.53 6.66 8.89
CA SER A 145 -0.09 7.44 7.74
C SER A 145 -1.16 8.42 7.25
N ASN A 146 -0.73 9.44 6.53
CA ASN A 146 -1.62 10.40 5.88
C ASN A 146 -2.14 9.81 4.57
N TYR A 147 -3.26 9.08 4.66
CA TYR A 147 -4.06 8.63 3.51
C TYR A 147 -3.42 7.57 2.61
N GLU A 148 -2.39 6.85 3.07
CA GLU A 148 -1.91 5.65 2.37
C GLU A 148 -2.88 4.48 2.52
N ILE A 149 -2.93 3.58 1.53
CA ILE A 149 -3.74 2.36 1.59
C ILE A 149 -2.98 1.28 2.36
N GLY A 150 -3.64 0.65 3.32
CA GLY A 150 -3.07 -0.46 4.08
C GLY A 150 -3.70 -0.62 5.46
N TYR A 151 -2.96 -1.29 6.34
CA TYR A 151 -3.38 -1.56 7.71
C TYR A 151 -2.17 -1.53 8.65
N THR A 152 -2.42 -1.29 9.93
CA THR A 152 -1.45 -1.56 11.00
C THR A 152 -1.77 -2.90 11.63
N SER A 153 -0.76 -3.61 12.14
CA SER A 153 -0.97 -4.87 12.82
C SER A 153 -0.33 -4.96 14.19
N THR A 154 -0.88 -5.86 15.00
CA THR A 154 -0.34 -6.27 16.29
C THR A 154 -0.48 -7.77 16.48
N VAL A 155 0.39 -8.35 17.30
CA VAL A 155 0.32 -9.75 17.71
C VAL A 155 -0.01 -9.82 19.20
N GLU A 156 -1.10 -10.49 19.53
CA GLU A 156 -1.56 -10.70 20.91
C GLU A 156 -1.75 -12.21 21.16
N GLY A 157 -0.74 -12.85 21.75
CA GLY A 157 -0.72 -14.30 21.91
C GLY A 157 -0.76 -15.00 20.54
N ARG A 158 -1.82 -15.79 20.28
CA ARG A 158 -2.02 -16.52 19.02
C ARG A 158 -2.91 -15.77 18.01
N LYS A 159 -3.10 -14.47 18.21
CA LYS A 159 -3.93 -13.62 17.36
C LYS A 159 -3.05 -12.64 16.60
N PHE A 160 -3.26 -12.59 15.29
CA PHE A 160 -2.78 -11.49 14.47
C PHE A 160 -3.93 -10.57 14.16
N ILE A 161 -3.84 -9.34 14.66
CA ILE A 161 -4.90 -8.36 14.62
C ILE A 161 -4.48 -7.29 13.63
N MET A 162 -5.30 -7.05 12.62
CA MET A 162 -5.06 -6.05 11.57
C MET A 162 -6.15 -4.99 11.64
N THR A 163 -5.75 -3.72 11.58
CA THR A 163 -6.67 -2.57 11.68
C THR A 163 -6.44 -1.58 10.55
N THR A 164 -7.53 -1.16 9.91
CA THR A 164 -7.55 -0.13 8.87
C THR A 164 -8.61 0.93 9.19
N ILE A 165 -8.57 2.07 8.52
CA ILE A 165 -9.58 3.12 8.64
C ILE A 165 -10.39 3.23 7.35
N LEU A 166 -11.71 3.22 7.48
CA LEU A 166 -12.64 3.61 6.43
C LEU A 166 -13.32 4.93 6.76
N TYR A 167 -13.77 5.60 5.72
CA TYR A 167 -14.58 6.82 5.82
C TYR A 167 -16.00 6.47 5.38
N TYR A 168 -16.97 6.72 6.24
CA TYR A 168 -18.38 6.69 5.88
C TYR A 168 -18.87 8.11 5.62
N ILE A 169 -18.99 8.46 4.35
CA ILE A 169 -19.34 9.80 3.86
C ILE A 169 -20.85 9.88 3.71
N GLN A 170 -21.49 10.71 4.54
CA GLN A 170 -22.95 10.72 4.69
C GLN A 170 -23.63 11.68 3.72
N THR A 171 -23.15 12.93 3.67
CA THR A 171 -23.85 14.02 2.98
C THR A 171 -22.88 15.05 2.43
N HIS A 172 -23.29 15.62 1.30
CA HIS A 172 -22.81 16.91 0.81
C HIS A 172 -23.57 18.03 1.55
N VAL A 173 -22.91 19.14 1.89
CA VAL A 173 -23.58 20.26 2.59
C VAL A 173 -24.62 21.02 1.76
N SER A 174 -24.73 20.73 0.45
CA SER A 174 -25.86 21.17 -0.39
C SER A 174 -27.14 20.34 -0.17
N GLY A 175 -27.10 19.34 0.70
CA GLY A 175 -28.25 18.51 1.05
C GLY A 175 -28.35 17.17 0.32
N GLN A 176 -27.42 16.87 -0.60
CA GLN A 176 -27.40 15.57 -1.27
C GLN A 176 -26.84 14.47 -0.36
N THR A 177 -27.64 13.43 -0.12
CA THR A 177 -27.19 12.21 0.58
C THR A 177 -26.29 11.39 -0.33
N ILE A 178 -25.13 10.99 0.20
CA ILE A 178 -24.12 10.19 -0.52
C ILE A 178 -24.10 8.76 0.02
N ASN A 179 -24.05 8.59 1.34
CA ASN A 179 -23.95 7.29 2.03
C ASN A 179 -22.92 6.33 1.41
N LYS A 180 -21.67 6.78 1.34
CA LYS A 180 -20.58 6.06 0.68
C LYS A 180 -19.52 5.59 1.67
N TRP A 181 -19.09 4.35 1.51
CA TRP A 181 -17.86 3.83 2.11
C TRP A 181 -16.66 4.13 1.21
N ALA A 182 -15.55 4.51 1.82
CA ALA A 182 -14.32 4.84 1.12
C ALA A 182 -13.09 4.46 1.97
N PRO A 183 -11.94 4.13 1.35
CA PRO A 183 -11.72 3.98 -0.09
C PRO A 183 -12.37 2.71 -0.67
N LYS A 184 -12.69 1.74 0.18
CA LYS A 184 -13.38 0.50 -0.17
C LYS A 184 -14.66 0.34 0.65
N HIS A 185 -15.58 -0.46 0.14
CA HIS A 185 -16.75 -0.86 0.92
C HIS A 185 -16.30 -1.79 2.05
N ILE A 186 -16.94 -1.67 3.22
CA ILE A 186 -16.54 -2.41 4.43
C ILE A 186 -16.53 -3.94 4.24
N ASN A 187 -17.40 -4.47 3.38
CA ASN A 187 -17.49 -5.90 3.09
C ASN A 187 -16.49 -6.38 2.02
N ASP A 188 -15.84 -5.47 1.31
CA ASP A 188 -14.99 -5.79 0.15
C ASP A 188 -13.50 -5.75 0.51
N LEU A 189 -13.18 -5.63 1.80
CA LEU A 189 -11.81 -5.53 2.30
C LEU A 189 -11.06 -6.85 2.07
N VAL A 190 -9.82 -6.74 1.59
CA VAL A 190 -8.87 -7.85 1.50
C VAL A 190 -7.61 -7.50 2.28
N TRP A 191 -7.19 -8.41 3.14
CA TRP A 191 -6.03 -8.26 4.02
C TRP A 191 -5.01 -9.32 3.66
N ASN A 192 -3.93 -8.90 3.03
CA ASN A 192 -2.82 -9.76 2.67
C ASN A 192 -1.84 -9.79 3.83
N TYR A 193 -1.35 -10.97 4.19
CA TYR A 193 -0.35 -11.17 5.23
C TYR A 193 0.57 -12.34 4.90
N ALA A 194 1.69 -12.43 5.59
CA ALA A 194 2.54 -13.61 5.53
C ALA A 194 2.87 -14.12 6.93
N TYR A 195 3.06 -15.42 7.07
CA TYR A 195 3.42 -16.04 8.33
C TYR A 195 4.46 -17.16 8.16
N TYR A 196 5.20 -17.40 9.23
CA TYR A 196 6.30 -18.35 9.28
C TYR A 196 6.24 -19.13 10.59
N PHE A 197 6.42 -20.45 10.50
CA PHE A 197 6.65 -21.35 11.62
C PHE A 197 8.11 -21.86 11.54
N PRO A 198 8.93 -21.69 12.59
CA PRO A 198 10.29 -22.22 12.67
C PRO A 198 10.33 -23.74 12.81
#